data_AF-A0A9E4KQA1-F1
#
_entry.id   AF-A0A9E4KQA1-F1
#
_cell.length_a   1.000
_cell.length_b   1.000
_cell.length_c   1.000
_cell.angle_alpha   90.00
_cell.angle_beta   90.00
_cell.angle_gamma   90.00
#
_symmetry.space_group_name_H-M   'P 1'
#
loop_
_entity.id
_entity.type
_entity.pdbx_description
1 polymer ?
#
loop_
_entity_poly.entity_id
_entity_poly.type
_entity_poly.pdbx_seq_one_letter_code
_entity_poly.pdbx_strand_id
1 'polypeptide(L)'
;MSDARVNALRLNSRLEQLGRIGDSPAGMQRVAFSPEDVQGRAFVMGLMEQAGLQVSIDPAGNILGRRPGANPDLLPIALGSHVDSVPNGGKYDGALGSLAAIEVVQSLSDLNINTQHPLEVLVFTNEEGTRFNRWLLGSRAMAGLWEEGDYVAVDPEGVTMAEHLRAIGGDLDRIAECVRKPGEMQAYLELHIEQGPVLYRSGIPMGIVSGITGRAVYEVSVKGFANHAGTTPMDARQDALLAASKLTVAVNAVVTEEEICRAGTVGMMKVHSDTFNVIPGQVDMGMEFRDVDMSRMVEAERRFRSIAAEVADVSGVEISITEVEMGSPCPIDGRIQDVIAQASTDLGLSHDALPSGAGHDAQAMAAITQSGMIFVPSRDGISHSPEEFTPPQDCANGANTLLSALLLLDKG
;
A
#
# COMPACT_ATOMS: atom_id res chain seq x y z
N MET A 1 17.78 28.04 5.45
CA MET A 1 16.92 27.06 4.75
C MET A 1 17.03 27.35 3.26
N SER A 2 17.20 26.34 2.41
CA SER A 2 17.23 26.60 0.97
C SER A 2 15.82 26.87 0.47
N ASP A 3 15.62 27.96 -0.28
CA ASP A 3 14.38 28.25 -1.03
C ASP A 3 14.15 27.27 -2.20
N ALA A 4 14.73 26.07 -2.14
CA ALA A 4 14.58 25.04 -3.15
C ALA A 4 13.12 24.60 -3.21
N ARG A 5 12.56 24.60 -4.42
CA ARG A 5 11.18 24.20 -4.70
C ARG A 5 11.14 23.36 -5.95
N VAL A 6 10.22 22.41 -5.98
CA VAL A 6 9.94 21.62 -7.18
C VAL A 6 9.21 22.46 -8.23
N ASN A 7 9.26 22.05 -9.50
CA ASN A 7 8.42 22.65 -10.53
C ASN A 7 7.00 22.04 -10.50
N ALA A 8 6.11 22.66 -9.73
CA ALA A 8 4.74 22.21 -9.53
C ALA A 8 3.93 22.03 -10.83
N LEU A 9 4.13 22.92 -11.82
CA LEU A 9 3.42 22.83 -13.11
C LEU A 9 3.90 21.62 -13.91
N ARG A 10 5.20 21.33 -13.88
CA ARG A 10 5.78 20.16 -14.56
C ARG A 10 5.31 18.86 -13.93
N LEU A 11 5.31 18.77 -12.60
CA LEU A 11 4.78 17.61 -11.87
C LEU A 11 3.33 17.32 -12.23
N ASN A 12 2.45 18.31 -12.07
CA ASN A 12 1.02 18.14 -12.33
C ASN A 12 0.75 17.82 -13.80
N SER A 13 1.46 18.44 -14.74
CA SER A 13 1.36 18.09 -16.17
C SER A 13 1.77 16.64 -16.45
N ARG A 14 2.79 16.13 -15.78
CA ARG A 14 3.24 14.73 -15.92
C ARG A 14 2.24 13.73 -15.32
N LEU A 15 1.63 14.07 -14.17
CA LEU A 15 0.54 13.28 -13.60
C LEU A 15 -0.64 13.18 -14.56
N GLU A 16 -1.03 14.28 -15.21
CA GLU A 16 -2.08 14.25 -16.24
C GLU A 16 -1.67 13.44 -17.48
N GLN A 17 -0.39 13.50 -17.89
CA GLN A 17 0.09 12.74 -19.05
C GLN A 17 0.13 11.23 -18.77
N LEU A 18 0.69 10.82 -17.63
CA LEU A 18 0.68 9.43 -17.20
C LEU A 18 -0.75 8.93 -16.96
N GLY A 19 -1.61 9.76 -16.35
CA GLY A 19 -3.01 9.44 -16.12
C GLY A 19 -3.83 9.18 -17.38
N ARG A 20 -3.40 9.64 -18.56
CA ARG A 20 -4.02 9.28 -19.85
C ARG A 20 -3.64 7.89 -20.33
N ILE A 21 -2.52 7.34 -19.84
CA ILE A 21 -2.06 5.99 -20.17
C ILE A 21 -2.83 5.01 -19.29
N GLY A 22 -3.79 4.33 -19.90
CA GLY A 22 -4.73 3.45 -19.22
C GLY A 22 -6.03 4.13 -18.78
N ASP A 23 -6.28 5.39 -19.16
CA ASP A 23 -7.56 6.03 -18.91
C ASP A 23 -8.70 5.32 -19.65
N SER A 24 -9.82 5.11 -18.97
CA SER A 24 -11.02 4.50 -19.54
C SER A 24 -12.28 5.13 -18.93
N PRO A 25 -13.45 5.01 -19.57
CA PRO A 25 -14.70 5.49 -18.98
C PRO A 25 -15.04 4.89 -17.61
N ALA A 26 -14.46 3.73 -17.27
CA ALA A 26 -14.65 3.06 -15.99
C ALA A 26 -13.60 3.43 -14.93
N GLY A 27 -12.55 4.17 -15.30
CA GLY A 27 -11.39 4.48 -14.45
C GLY A 27 -10.06 4.07 -15.09
N MET A 28 -8.96 4.31 -14.38
CA MET A 28 -7.64 3.93 -14.85
C MET A 28 -7.46 2.41 -14.85
N GLN A 29 -6.84 1.88 -15.90
CA GLN A 29 -6.64 0.47 -16.18
C GLN A 29 -5.17 0.18 -16.47
N ARG A 30 -4.27 0.77 -15.68
CA ARG A 30 -2.83 0.54 -15.81
C ARG A 30 -2.39 -0.59 -14.89
N VAL A 31 -3.05 -1.75 -15.01
CA VAL A 31 -2.76 -2.94 -14.21
C VAL A 31 -1.38 -3.48 -14.59
N ALA A 32 -0.60 -3.92 -13.60
CA ALA A 32 0.73 -4.43 -13.84
C ALA A 32 0.79 -5.47 -14.98
N PHE A 33 1.82 -5.33 -15.80
CA PHE A 33 2.10 -6.11 -17.02
C PHE A 33 1.09 -5.96 -18.16
N SER A 34 0.06 -5.11 -18.02
CA SER A 34 -0.82 -4.79 -19.15
C SER A 34 -0.08 -3.97 -20.22
N PRO A 35 -0.61 -3.90 -21.45
CA PRO A 35 -0.07 -3.00 -22.48
C PRO A 35 0.03 -1.54 -22.03
N GLU A 36 -0.87 -1.09 -21.16
CA GLU A 36 -0.91 0.24 -20.57
C GLU A 36 0.20 0.42 -19.51
N ASP A 37 0.48 -0.60 -18.68
CA ASP A 37 1.62 -0.57 -17.76
C ASP A 37 2.93 -0.49 -18.55
N VAL A 38 3.12 -1.34 -19.58
CA VAL A 38 4.31 -1.27 -20.45
C VAL A 38 4.51 0.13 -21.05
N GLN A 39 3.43 0.77 -21.49
CA GLN A 39 3.47 2.17 -21.98
C GLN A 39 3.81 3.17 -20.87
N GLY A 40 3.23 3.02 -19.68
CA GLY A 40 3.49 3.87 -18.52
C GLY A 40 4.94 3.77 -18.05
N ARG A 41 5.48 2.55 -18.00
CA ARG A 41 6.90 2.26 -17.71
C ARG A 41 7.82 2.97 -18.70
N ALA A 42 7.58 2.81 -20.00
CA ALA A 42 8.36 3.48 -21.03
C ALA A 42 8.30 5.01 -20.90
N PHE A 43 7.12 5.56 -20.60
CA PHE A 43 6.94 7.00 -20.35
C PHE A 43 7.79 7.47 -19.15
N VAL A 44 7.72 6.75 -18.03
CA VAL A 44 8.42 7.08 -16.78
C VAL A 44 9.94 6.96 -16.94
N MET A 45 10.42 5.92 -17.63
CA MET A 45 11.84 5.80 -17.99
C MET A 45 12.32 7.00 -18.81
N GLY A 46 11.54 7.42 -19.81
CA GLY A 46 11.86 8.62 -20.60
C GLY A 46 11.89 9.89 -19.76
N LEU A 47 11.04 10.02 -18.75
CA LEU A 47 11.09 11.15 -17.81
C LEU A 47 12.34 11.10 -16.92
N MET A 48 12.76 9.92 -16.47
CA MET A 48 13.98 9.75 -15.70
C MET A 48 15.22 10.15 -16.53
N GLU A 49 15.30 9.70 -17.78
CA GLU A 49 16.38 10.09 -18.70
C GLU A 49 16.40 11.62 -18.93
N GLN A 50 15.23 12.24 -19.13
CA GLN A 50 15.11 13.71 -19.24
C GLN A 50 15.55 14.44 -17.97
N ALA A 51 15.40 13.83 -16.80
CA ALA A 51 15.89 14.35 -15.52
C ALA A 51 17.42 14.14 -15.35
N GLY A 52 18.09 13.49 -16.30
CA GLY A 52 19.52 13.20 -16.27
C GLY A 52 19.90 11.97 -15.45
N LEU A 53 18.93 11.07 -15.17
CA LEU A 53 19.18 9.83 -14.44
C LEU A 53 19.78 8.76 -15.37
N GLN A 54 20.66 7.92 -14.81
CA GLN A 54 21.07 6.67 -15.45
C GLN A 54 20.00 5.62 -15.18
N VAL A 55 19.26 5.23 -16.22
CA VAL A 55 18.11 4.34 -16.11
C VAL A 55 18.50 2.88 -16.36
N SER A 56 17.99 1.98 -15.55
CA SER A 56 18.14 0.52 -15.71
C SER A 56 16.90 -0.22 -15.20
N ILE A 57 16.77 -1.48 -15.58
CA ILE A 57 15.72 -2.38 -15.10
C ILE A 57 16.41 -3.54 -14.36
N ASP A 58 15.95 -3.85 -13.15
CA ASP A 58 16.47 -4.99 -12.38
C ASP A 58 15.76 -6.30 -12.77
N PRO A 59 16.26 -7.46 -12.32
CA PRO A 59 15.60 -8.75 -12.55
C PRO A 59 14.12 -8.86 -12.13
N ALA A 60 13.67 -8.09 -11.13
CA ALA A 60 12.26 -8.04 -10.73
C ALA A 60 11.43 -7.05 -11.58
N GLY A 61 12.03 -6.51 -12.63
CA GLY A 61 11.43 -5.54 -13.52
C GLY A 61 11.35 -4.13 -12.95
N ASN A 62 11.84 -3.87 -11.73
CA ASN A 62 11.81 -2.52 -11.17
C ASN A 62 12.60 -1.58 -12.06
N ILE A 63 12.16 -0.33 -12.16
CA ILE A 63 12.90 0.71 -12.89
C ILE A 63 13.71 1.52 -11.88
N LEU A 64 15.02 1.62 -12.13
CA LEU A 64 15.96 2.34 -11.29
C LEU A 64 16.54 3.51 -12.09
N GLY A 65 16.44 4.72 -11.55
CA GLY A 65 17.12 5.91 -12.05
C GLY A 65 18.16 6.40 -11.06
N ARG A 66 19.45 6.40 -11.43
CA ARG A 66 20.55 6.81 -10.54
C ARG A 66 21.14 8.17 -10.90
N ARG A 67 21.33 9.04 -9.90
CA ARG A 67 22.12 10.28 -9.97
C ARG A 67 23.34 10.17 -9.06
N PRO A 68 24.56 10.41 -9.55
CA PRO A 68 25.74 10.40 -8.69
C PRO A 68 25.71 11.58 -7.70
N GLY A 69 26.18 11.33 -6.47
CA GLY A 69 26.44 12.36 -5.47
C GLY A 69 27.85 12.93 -5.57
N ALA A 70 28.13 13.97 -4.79
CA ALA A 70 29.47 14.57 -4.69
C ALA A 70 30.47 13.64 -3.96
N ASN A 71 29.98 12.76 -3.08
CA ASN A 71 30.78 11.75 -2.41
C ASN A 71 30.32 10.34 -2.82
N PRO A 72 31.12 9.60 -3.63
CA PRO A 72 30.75 8.26 -4.08
C PRO A 72 30.81 7.20 -2.97
N ASP A 73 31.43 7.49 -1.82
CA ASP A 73 31.55 6.56 -0.69
C ASP A 73 30.31 6.59 0.23
N LEU A 74 29.39 7.54 0.03
CA LEU A 74 28.14 7.60 0.78
C LEU A 74 27.08 6.69 0.17
N LEU A 75 26.25 6.12 1.06
CA LEU A 75 25.13 5.27 0.66
C LEU A 75 24.04 6.09 -0.08
N PRO A 76 23.33 5.52 -1.05
CA PRO A 76 22.29 6.25 -1.76
C PRO A 76 21.11 6.59 -0.86
N ILE A 77 20.48 7.74 -1.08
CA ILE A 77 19.13 8.04 -0.60
C ILE A 77 18.16 7.74 -1.74
N ALA A 78 17.21 6.84 -1.51
CA ALA A 78 16.24 6.44 -2.51
C ALA A 78 14.90 7.15 -2.30
N LEU A 79 14.23 7.46 -3.42
CA LEU A 79 12.88 8.00 -3.47
C LEU A 79 12.07 7.13 -4.42
N GLY A 80 10.80 6.85 -4.13
CA GLY A 80 10.03 6.01 -5.04
C GLY A 80 8.58 5.81 -4.65
N SER A 81 7.94 4.95 -5.45
CA SER A 81 6.64 4.31 -5.24
C SER A 81 6.40 3.39 -6.46
N HIS A 82 5.15 3.20 -6.87
CA HIS A 82 4.74 2.40 -8.05
C HIS A 82 4.02 3.24 -9.11
N VAL A 83 3.80 2.64 -10.28
CA VAL A 83 3.01 3.27 -11.36
C VAL A 83 1.91 2.38 -11.92
N ASP A 84 1.87 1.10 -11.56
CA ASP A 84 0.70 0.26 -11.80
C ASP A 84 -0.47 0.69 -10.91
N SER A 85 -1.69 0.31 -11.30
CA SER A 85 -2.92 0.60 -10.57
C SER A 85 -3.80 -0.62 -10.42
N VAL A 86 -4.72 -0.58 -9.45
CA VAL A 86 -5.91 -1.43 -9.50
C VAL A 86 -6.76 -1.18 -10.76
N PRO A 87 -7.63 -2.13 -11.14
CA PRO A 87 -8.62 -1.93 -12.17
C PRO A 87 -9.60 -0.84 -11.78
N ASN A 88 -9.92 0.06 -12.70
CA ASN A 88 -10.79 1.23 -12.46
C ASN A 88 -10.24 2.18 -11.37
N GLY A 89 -8.92 2.22 -11.20
CA GLY A 89 -8.26 3.05 -10.20
C GLY A 89 -8.24 4.54 -10.52
N GLY A 90 -7.66 5.30 -9.59
CA GLY A 90 -7.35 6.72 -9.75
C GLY A 90 -5.98 6.96 -10.36
N LYS A 91 -5.65 8.20 -10.70
CA LYS A 91 -4.39 8.55 -11.35
C LYS A 91 -3.26 8.95 -10.40
N TYR A 92 -3.50 8.98 -9.10
CA TYR A 92 -2.56 9.51 -8.11
C TYR A 92 -1.91 8.41 -7.27
N ASP A 93 -2.65 7.35 -6.98
CA ASP A 93 -2.17 6.15 -6.30
C ASP A 93 -0.87 5.61 -6.93
N GLY A 94 0.19 5.50 -6.14
CA GLY A 94 1.58 5.27 -6.56
C GLY A 94 2.21 6.37 -7.42
N ALA A 95 1.56 6.73 -8.51
CA ALA A 95 2.06 7.61 -9.56
C ALA A 95 2.50 8.99 -9.03
N LEU A 96 1.83 9.51 -7.99
CA LEU A 96 2.26 10.73 -7.30
C LEU A 96 3.68 10.59 -6.74
N GLY A 97 3.97 9.51 -6.04
CA GLY A 97 5.27 9.25 -5.43
C GLY A 97 6.37 9.12 -6.46
N SER A 98 6.17 8.26 -7.47
CA SER A 98 7.15 8.06 -8.53
C SER A 98 7.43 9.34 -9.33
N LEU A 99 6.39 10.08 -9.73
CA LEU A 99 6.59 11.32 -10.50
C LEU A 99 7.14 12.47 -9.64
N ALA A 100 6.80 12.53 -8.35
CA ALA A 100 7.42 13.48 -7.43
C ALA A 100 8.91 13.17 -7.22
N ALA A 101 9.30 11.91 -7.09
CA ALA A 101 10.71 11.52 -6.97
C ALA A 101 11.54 11.96 -8.20
N ILE A 102 11.02 11.76 -9.41
CA ILE A 102 11.64 12.24 -10.65
C ILE A 102 11.72 13.78 -10.65
N GLU A 103 10.65 14.44 -10.26
CA GLU A 103 10.59 15.90 -10.20
C GLU A 103 11.57 16.49 -9.18
N VAL A 104 11.73 15.86 -8.02
CA VAL A 104 12.73 16.24 -7.00
C VAL A 104 14.12 16.20 -7.61
N VAL A 105 14.51 15.10 -8.26
CA VAL A 105 15.84 14.99 -8.87
C VAL A 105 16.03 16.01 -10.00
N GLN A 106 15.01 16.20 -10.86
CA GLN A 106 15.11 17.18 -11.94
C GLN A 106 15.21 18.61 -11.39
N SER A 107 14.48 18.94 -10.33
CA SER A 107 14.53 20.26 -9.70
C SER A 107 15.89 20.55 -9.07
N LEU A 108 16.57 19.54 -8.50
CA LEU A 108 17.94 19.70 -8.04
C LEU A 108 18.88 20.08 -9.18
N SER A 109 18.73 19.47 -10.36
CA SER A 109 19.49 19.82 -11.55
C SER A 109 19.17 21.24 -12.03
N ASP A 110 17.89 21.60 -12.14
CA ASP A 110 17.45 22.95 -12.56
C ASP A 110 17.98 24.05 -11.62
N LEU A 111 18.05 23.75 -10.32
CA LEU A 111 18.54 24.65 -9.27
C LEU A 111 20.06 24.60 -9.07
N ASN A 112 20.78 23.76 -9.81
CA ASN A 112 22.22 23.51 -9.65
C ASN A 112 22.63 23.08 -8.23
N ILE A 113 21.79 22.28 -7.56
CA ILE A 113 22.05 21.73 -6.22
C ILE A 113 22.66 20.34 -6.35
N ASN A 114 23.89 20.17 -5.86
CA ASN A 114 24.57 18.89 -5.78
C ASN A 114 24.44 18.30 -4.37
N THR A 115 23.97 17.06 -4.28
CA THR A 115 23.89 16.30 -3.02
C THR A 115 25.22 15.65 -2.69
N GLN A 116 25.48 15.39 -1.41
CA GLN A 116 26.62 14.57 -1.00
C GLN A 116 26.38 13.12 -1.36
N HIS A 117 25.22 12.59 -1.01
CA HIS A 117 24.81 11.22 -1.27
C HIS A 117 24.42 11.03 -2.74
N PRO A 118 24.68 9.84 -3.32
CA PRO A 118 24.01 9.41 -4.54
C PRO A 118 22.49 9.36 -4.33
N LEU A 119 21.72 9.58 -5.39
CA LEU A 119 20.27 9.48 -5.36
C LEU A 119 19.80 8.33 -6.25
N GLU A 120 18.80 7.60 -5.79
CA GLU A 120 18.11 6.57 -6.58
C GLU A 120 16.61 6.91 -6.65
N VAL A 121 16.04 6.89 -7.85
CA VAL A 121 14.58 6.89 -8.04
C VAL A 121 14.17 5.47 -8.36
N LEU A 122 13.26 4.92 -7.56
CA LEU A 122 12.77 3.56 -7.68
C LEU A 122 11.30 3.57 -8.10
N VAL A 123 10.98 2.82 -9.13
CA VAL A 123 9.59 2.55 -9.53
C VAL A 123 9.37 1.05 -9.49
N PHE A 124 8.60 0.63 -8.49
CA PHE A 124 8.42 -0.78 -8.19
C PHE A 124 7.40 -1.43 -9.13
N THR A 125 7.62 -2.72 -9.40
CA THR A 125 6.73 -3.54 -10.21
C THR A 125 5.60 -4.14 -9.38
N ASN A 126 4.35 -3.97 -9.82
CA ASN A 126 3.20 -4.72 -9.31
C ASN A 126 3.06 -4.58 -7.78
N GLU A 127 2.96 -3.34 -7.33
CA GLU A 127 2.68 -3.01 -5.93
C GLU A 127 1.28 -3.49 -5.56
N GLU A 128 0.30 -3.18 -6.41
CA GLU A 128 -1.13 -3.41 -6.16
C GLU A 128 -1.49 -4.89 -6.11
N GLY A 129 -0.67 -5.73 -6.75
CA GLY A 129 -0.81 -7.17 -6.75
C GLY A 129 -2.06 -7.72 -7.43
N THR A 130 -2.80 -6.89 -8.17
CA THR A 130 -4.11 -7.24 -8.75
C THR A 130 -4.04 -8.49 -9.64
N ARG A 131 -3.00 -8.61 -10.48
CA ARG A 131 -2.94 -9.68 -11.49
C ARG A 131 -2.69 -11.07 -10.87
N PHE A 132 -1.89 -11.14 -9.81
CA PHE A 132 -1.42 -12.41 -9.23
C PHE A 132 -1.89 -12.66 -7.80
N ASN A 133 -2.62 -11.71 -7.20
CA ASN A 133 -2.85 -11.65 -5.76
C ASN A 133 -1.52 -11.69 -4.96
N ARG A 134 -0.48 -11.07 -5.53
CA ARG A 134 0.87 -10.92 -4.97
C ARG A 134 1.26 -9.46 -5.04
N TRP A 135 1.13 -8.76 -3.92
CA TRP A 135 1.36 -7.33 -3.76
C TRP A 135 2.82 -7.05 -3.37
N LEU A 136 3.25 -5.80 -3.57
CA LEU A 136 4.63 -5.32 -3.33
C LEU A 136 5.68 -6.14 -4.06
N LEU A 137 5.36 -6.70 -5.24
CA LEU A 137 6.19 -7.75 -5.85
C LEU A 137 7.61 -7.25 -6.11
N GLY A 138 7.75 -6.08 -6.70
CA GLY A 138 9.03 -5.46 -7.03
C GLY A 138 9.87 -5.10 -5.81
N SER A 139 9.28 -4.46 -4.80
CA SER A 139 9.97 -4.05 -3.58
C SER A 139 10.29 -5.23 -2.67
N ARG A 140 9.41 -6.24 -2.57
CA ARG A 140 9.71 -7.52 -1.90
C ARG A 140 10.86 -8.25 -2.57
N ALA A 141 10.95 -8.26 -3.90
CA ALA A 141 12.08 -8.86 -4.59
C ALA A 141 13.39 -8.16 -4.20
N MET A 142 13.41 -6.83 -4.25
CA MET A 142 14.57 -6.02 -3.88
C MET A 142 14.96 -6.22 -2.41
N ALA A 143 13.99 -6.40 -1.51
CA ALA A 143 14.22 -6.66 -0.10
C ALA A 143 14.55 -8.14 0.23
N GLY A 144 14.50 -9.04 -0.76
CA GLY A 144 14.73 -10.48 -0.54
C GLY A 144 13.58 -11.19 0.19
N LEU A 145 12.35 -10.70 0.05
CA LEU A 145 11.12 -11.13 0.73
C LEU A 145 10.16 -11.93 -0.16
N TRP A 146 10.63 -12.42 -1.30
CA TRP A 146 9.83 -13.33 -2.13
C TRP A 146 9.67 -14.69 -1.48
N GLU A 147 8.47 -15.22 -1.57
CA GLU A 147 8.06 -16.54 -1.08
C GLU A 147 7.91 -17.51 -2.25
N GLU A 148 7.81 -18.81 -1.97
CA GLU A 148 7.65 -19.86 -3.01
C GLU A 148 6.49 -19.54 -3.97
N GLY A 149 5.40 -19.00 -3.43
CA GLY A 149 4.21 -18.60 -4.18
C GLY A 149 4.41 -17.45 -5.18
N ASP A 150 5.49 -16.67 -5.07
CA ASP A 150 5.83 -15.61 -6.02
C ASP A 150 6.51 -16.20 -7.28
N TYR A 151 7.40 -17.18 -7.09
CA TYR A 151 8.14 -17.83 -8.18
C TYR A 151 7.25 -18.67 -9.10
N VAL A 152 6.19 -19.27 -8.54
CA VAL A 152 5.29 -20.17 -9.28
C VAL A 152 3.96 -19.51 -9.65
N ALA A 153 3.84 -18.19 -9.47
CA ALA A 153 2.61 -17.47 -9.74
C ALA A 153 2.22 -17.54 -11.23
N VAL A 154 0.93 -17.77 -11.46
CA VAL A 154 0.30 -17.82 -12.78
C VAL A 154 -0.94 -16.93 -12.71
N ASP A 155 -1.13 -16.08 -13.73
CA ASP A 155 -2.28 -15.20 -13.80
C ASP A 155 -3.55 -15.96 -14.23
N PRO A 156 -4.75 -15.33 -14.16
CA PRO A 156 -6.00 -15.97 -14.58
C PRO A 156 -6.03 -16.41 -16.05
N GLU A 157 -5.18 -15.84 -16.91
CA GLU A 157 -5.03 -16.19 -18.31
C GLU A 157 -4.05 -17.35 -18.55
N GLY A 158 -3.38 -17.84 -17.52
CA GLY A 158 -2.42 -18.95 -17.59
C GLY A 158 -0.99 -18.51 -17.92
N VAL A 159 -0.69 -17.22 -17.89
CA VAL A 159 0.66 -16.67 -18.14
C VAL A 159 1.45 -16.63 -16.85
N THR A 160 2.70 -17.09 -16.91
CA THR A 160 3.56 -17.22 -15.73
C THR A 160 4.21 -15.90 -15.34
N MET A 161 4.57 -15.74 -14.07
CA MET A 161 5.39 -14.61 -13.57
C MET A 161 6.68 -14.44 -14.39
N ALA A 162 7.35 -15.54 -14.75
CA ALA A 162 8.57 -15.51 -15.55
C ALA A 162 8.37 -14.88 -16.93
N GLU A 163 7.25 -15.14 -17.58
CA GLU A 163 6.93 -14.58 -18.89
C GLU A 163 6.61 -13.08 -18.79
N HIS A 164 5.85 -12.69 -17.78
CA HIS A 164 5.51 -11.29 -17.50
C HIS A 164 6.74 -10.44 -17.16
N LEU A 165 7.63 -10.91 -16.28
CA LEU A 165 8.89 -10.23 -15.98
C LEU A 165 9.76 -10.07 -17.22
N ARG A 166 9.89 -11.13 -18.03
CA ARG A 166 10.67 -11.08 -19.29
C ARG A 166 10.12 -10.04 -20.25
N ALA A 167 8.79 -9.87 -20.31
CA ALA A 167 8.14 -8.89 -21.19
C ALA A 167 8.47 -7.43 -20.81
N ILE A 168 8.77 -7.17 -19.54
CA ILE A 168 9.14 -5.83 -19.04
C ILE A 168 10.65 -5.66 -18.82
N GLY A 169 11.48 -6.62 -19.25
CA GLY A 169 12.94 -6.56 -19.15
C GLY A 169 13.53 -7.13 -17.85
N GLY A 170 12.69 -7.71 -16.98
CA GLY A 170 13.11 -8.51 -15.83
C GLY A 170 13.49 -9.94 -16.22
N ASP A 171 13.96 -10.71 -15.24
CA ASP A 171 14.39 -12.10 -15.41
C ASP A 171 14.26 -12.87 -14.09
N LEU A 172 13.30 -13.82 -14.05
CA LEU A 172 13.02 -14.64 -12.88
C LEU A 172 14.24 -15.45 -12.42
N ASP A 173 15.04 -15.94 -13.36
CA ASP A 173 16.20 -16.79 -13.07
C ASP A 173 17.34 -16.01 -12.40
N ARG A 174 17.27 -14.67 -12.47
CA ARG A 174 18.27 -13.73 -11.93
C ARG A 174 17.76 -12.91 -10.76
N ILE A 175 16.60 -13.25 -10.19
CA ILE A 175 15.98 -12.48 -9.08
C ILE A 175 16.92 -12.24 -7.91
N ALA A 176 17.78 -13.21 -7.57
CA ALA A 176 18.76 -13.03 -6.51
C ALA A 176 19.72 -11.84 -6.74
N GLU A 177 19.91 -11.37 -7.98
CA GLU A 177 20.77 -10.23 -8.32
C GLU A 177 20.13 -8.87 -8.00
N CYS A 178 18.79 -8.76 -7.84
CA CYS A 178 18.14 -7.51 -7.43
C CYS A 178 18.12 -7.32 -5.90
N VAL A 179 18.43 -8.37 -5.13
CA VAL A 179 18.36 -8.33 -3.67
C VAL A 179 19.41 -7.37 -3.11
N ARG A 180 18.94 -6.39 -2.34
CA ARG A 180 19.76 -5.43 -1.61
C ARG A 180 19.86 -5.84 -0.14
N LYS A 181 20.99 -5.53 0.48
CA LYS A 181 21.27 -5.87 1.89
C LYS A 181 21.08 -4.66 2.81
N PRO A 182 20.78 -4.90 4.11
CA PRO A 182 20.87 -3.86 5.12
C PRO A 182 22.21 -3.13 5.07
N GLY A 183 22.17 -1.79 5.00
CA GLY A 183 23.35 -0.94 4.89
C GLY A 183 23.85 -0.66 3.47
N GLU A 184 23.10 -1.03 2.43
CA GLU A 184 23.37 -0.64 1.04
C GLU A 184 22.61 0.61 0.59
N MET A 185 21.84 1.22 1.50
CA MET A 185 21.03 2.41 1.29
C MET A 185 20.96 3.20 2.60
N GLN A 186 21.00 4.53 2.50
CA GLN A 186 20.93 5.42 3.65
C GLN A 186 19.49 5.54 4.18
N ALA A 187 18.54 5.72 3.26
CA ALA A 187 17.12 5.84 3.54
C ALA A 187 16.29 5.65 2.27
N TYR A 188 15.03 5.30 2.43
CA TYR A 188 14.00 5.32 1.39
C TYR A 188 12.86 6.27 1.81
N LEU A 189 12.47 7.20 0.95
CA LEU A 189 11.32 8.07 1.18
C LEU A 189 10.26 7.88 0.08
N GLU A 190 9.02 7.73 0.51
CA GLU A 190 7.87 7.56 -0.37
C GLU A 190 6.82 8.64 -0.10
N LEU A 191 6.48 9.40 -1.16
CA LEU A 191 5.35 10.30 -1.13
C LEU A 191 4.13 9.55 -1.65
N HIS A 192 3.01 9.64 -0.95
CA HIS A 192 1.80 8.97 -1.35
C HIS A 192 0.57 9.81 -1.03
N ILE A 193 -0.56 9.50 -1.65
CA ILE A 193 -1.85 10.00 -1.19
C ILE A 193 -2.26 9.24 0.08
N GLU A 194 -3.02 9.88 0.96
CA GLU A 194 -3.46 9.25 2.23
C GLU A 194 -4.32 8.00 2.00
N GLN A 195 -5.13 8.00 0.93
CA GLN A 195 -6.20 7.03 0.64
C GLN A 195 -7.32 7.00 1.70
N GLY A 196 -7.13 7.67 2.84
CA GLY A 196 -8.12 7.94 3.87
C GLY A 196 -8.60 9.40 3.88
N PRO A 197 -9.62 9.71 4.70
CA PRO A 197 -10.21 11.05 4.75
C PRO A 197 -9.64 11.94 5.87
N VAL A 198 -8.64 11.51 6.63
CA VAL A 198 -8.19 12.17 7.88
C VAL A 198 -7.61 13.55 7.60
N LEU A 199 -6.64 13.65 6.69
CA LEU A 199 -6.00 14.91 6.31
C LEU A 199 -7.00 15.84 5.61
N TYR A 200 -7.82 15.28 4.72
CA TYR A 200 -8.85 16.06 4.01
C TYR A 200 -9.90 16.65 4.96
N ARG A 201 -10.43 15.86 5.90
CA ARG A 201 -11.44 16.33 6.87
C ARG A 201 -10.86 17.29 7.91
N SER A 202 -9.59 17.11 8.30
CA SER A 202 -8.92 18.00 9.25
C SER A 202 -8.39 19.29 8.62
N GLY A 203 -8.26 19.33 7.29
CA GLY A 203 -7.65 20.46 6.57
C GLY A 203 -6.14 20.54 6.76
N ILE A 204 -5.50 19.46 7.21
CA ILE A 204 -4.04 19.37 7.39
C ILE A 204 -3.42 18.93 6.05
N PRO A 205 -2.49 19.70 5.46
CA PRO A 205 -1.97 19.41 4.13
C PRO A 205 -0.92 18.30 4.11
N MET A 206 -0.35 17.92 5.26
CA MET A 206 0.73 16.94 5.33
C MET A 206 0.53 15.92 6.44
N GLY A 207 0.64 14.65 6.08
CA GLY A 207 0.70 13.53 7.00
C GLY A 207 2.12 12.98 7.11
N ILE A 208 2.61 12.85 8.34
CA ILE A 208 3.86 12.13 8.64
C ILE A 208 3.47 10.71 9.01
N VAL A 209 3.81 9.75 8.16
CA VAL A 209 3.39 8.38 8.42
C VAL A 209 4.15 7.82 9.61
N SER A 210 3.43 7.41 10.65
CA SER A 210 4.02 6.87 11.88
C SER A 210 4.28 5.36 11.82
N GLY A 211 3.55 4.66 10.96
CA GLY A 211 3.67 3.22 10.75
C GLY A 211 2.67 2.75 9.71
N ILE A 212 2.99 1.63 9.06
CA ILE A 212 2.09 0.91 8.16
C ILE A 212 1.44 -0.21 8.98
N THR A 213 0.11 -0.26 8.98
CA THR A 213 -0.62 -1.29 9.74
C THR A 213 -0.27 -2.70 9.30
N GLY A 214 -0.14 -3.61 10.26
CA GLY A 214 -0.21 -5.03 10.00
C GLY A 214 -1.65 -5.46 9.72
N ARG A 215 -1.81 -6.71 9.32
CA ARG A 215 -3.10 -7.26 8.91
C ARG A 215 -3.23 -8.70 9.36
N ALA A 216 -4.26 -8.99 10.13
CA ALA A 216 -4.60 -10.35 10.54
C ALA A 216 -5.91 -10.77 9.86
N VAL A 217 -5.85 -11.74 8.95
CA VAL A 217 -6.99 -12.18 8.12
C VAL A 217 -7.44 -13.57 8.57
N TYR A 218 -8.75 -13.72 8.76
CA TYR A 218 -9.36 -14.96 9.22
C TYR A 218 -10.53 -15.38 8.35
N GLU A 219 -10.62 -16.68 8.10
CA GLU A 219 -11.82 -17.35 7.60
C GLU A 219 -12.56 -17.98 8.78
N VAL A 220 -13.86 -17.70 8.88
CA VAL A 220 -14.73 -18.25 9.92
C VAL A 220 -15.84 -19.06 9.25
N SER A 221 -15.96 -20.33 9.63
CA SER A 221 -17.07 -21.20 9.20
C SER A 221 -17.98 -21.43 10.39
N VAL A 222 -19.26 -21.14 10.21
CA VAL A 222 -20.33 -21.34 11.18
C VAL A 222 -21.23 -22.45 10.64
N LYS A 223 -21.30 -23.59 11.35
CA LYS A 223 -22.13 -24.74 11.00
C LYS A 223 -23.25 -24.90 12.02
N GLY A 224 -24.47 -24.72 11.54
CA GLY A 224 -25.71 -25.00 12.26
C GLY A 224 -26.43 -26.18 11.61
N PHE A 225 -27.75 -26.06 11.48
CA PHE A 225 -28.57 -27.12 10.90
C PHE A 225 -29.67 -26.54 9.99
N ALA A 226 -29.61 -26.91 8.71
CA ALA A 226 -30.58 -26.45 7.75
C ALA A 226 -31.93 -27.14 7.97
N ASN A 227 -33.00 -26.35 8.08
CA ASN A 227 -34.35 -26.87 8.26
C ASN A 227 -35.42 -25.90 7.74
N HIS A 228 -36.67 -26.35 7.65
CA HIS A 228 -37.75 -25.55 7.10
C HIS A 228 -38.11 -24.37 8.02
N ALA A 229 -38.07 -23.14 7.48
CA ALA A 229 -38.21 -21.91 8.24
C ALA A 229 -39.61 -21.71 8.86
N GLY A 230 -40.65 -22.31 8.30
CA GLY A 230 -42.03 -22.17 8.80
C GLY A 230 -42.44 -23.19 9.86
N THR A 231 -41.77 -24.34 9.91
CA THR A 231 -42.21 -25.49 10.74
C THR A 231 -41.25 -25.79 11.88
N THR A 232 -40.02 -25.25 11.84
CA THR A 232 -39.06 -25.41 12.93
C THR A 232 -39.31 -24.33 13.99
N PRO A 233 -39.68 -24.70 15.23
CA PRO A 233 -39.82 -23.77 16.35
C PRO A 233 -38.54 -22.95 16.59
N MET A 234 -38.66 -21.72 17.11
CA MET A 234 -37.51 -20.81 17.26
C MET A 234 -36.45 -21.32 18.27
N ASP A 235 -36.89 -21.98 19.33
CA ASP A 235 -36.04 -22.57 20.39
C ASP A 235 -35.31 -23.85 19.95
N ALA A 236 -35.69 -24.43 18.81
CA ALA A 236 -35.07 -25.62 18.24
C ALA A 236 -34.10 -25.33 17.08
N ARG A 237 -33.83 -24.05 16.77
CA ARG A 237 -33.00 -23.67 15.62
C ARG A 237 -31.52 -23.62 15.98
N GLN A 238 -30.70 -24.10 15.06
CA GLN A 238 -29.25 -23.87 15.01
C GLN A 238 -28.97 -23.01 13.78
N ASP A 239 -29.33 -21.73 13.87
CA ASP A 239 -29.31 -20.80 12.74
C ASP A 239 -27.90 -20.21 12.54
N ALA A 240 -27.20 -20.68 11.52
CA ALA A 240 -25.82 -20.27 11.24
C ALA A 240 -25.73 -18.78 10.83
N LEU A 241 -26.74 -18.24 10.15
CA LEU A 241 -26.71 -16.84 9.71
C LEU A 241 -26.95 -15.88 10.87
N LEU A 242 -27.84 -16.24 11.80
CA LEU A 242 -28.02 -15.46 13.02
C LEU A 242 -26.74 -15.44 13.86
N ALA A 243 -26.06 -16.58 14.01
CA ALA A 243 -24.79 -16.66 14.72
C ALA A 243 -23.69 -15.83 14.03
N ALA A 244 -23.52 -15.97 12.71
CA ALA A 244 -22.57 -15.17 11.93
C ALA A 244 -22.86 -13.66 12.03
N SER A 245 -24.14 -13.24 12.04
CA SER A 245 -24.52 -11.84 12.21
C SER A 245 -24.08 -11.27 13.57
N LYS A 246 -24.16 -12.06 14.64
CA LYS A 246 -23.63 -11.67 15.97
C LYS A 246 -22.12 -11.50 15.93
N LEU A 247 -21.39 -12.40 15.25
CA LEU A 247 -19.95 -12.27 15.06
C LEU A 247 -19.58 -11.00 14.29
N THR A 248 -20.33 -10.65 13.24
CA THR A 248 -20.11 -9.40 12.49
C THR A 248 -20.23 -8.17 13.39
N VAL A 249 -21.26 -8.12 14.24
CA VAL A 249 -21.41 -7.03 15.22
C VAL A 249 -20.25 -7.04 16.23
N ALA A 250 -19.81 -8.21 16.66
CA ALA A 250 -18.68 -8.34 17.60
C ALA A 250 -17.37 -7.80 17.02
N VAL A 251 -17.06 -8.08 15.73
CA VAL A 251 -15.88 -7.50 15.06
C VAL A 251 -15.91 -5.98 15.10
N ASN A 252 -17.08 -5.37 14.85
CA ASN A 252 -17.22 -3.92 14.97
C ASN A 252 -17.01 -3.43 16.41
N ALA A 253 -17.67 -4.05 17.39
CA ALA A 253 -17.59 -3.64 18.80
C ALA A 253 -16.17 -3.75 19.37
N VAL A 254 -15.39 -4.77 18.98
CA VAL A 254 -13.96 -4.90 19.35
C VAL A 254 -13.14 -3.66 18.97
N VAL A 255 -13.52 -2.98 17.88
CA VAL A 255 -12.83 -1.80 17.35
C VAL A 255 -13.44 -0.51 17.89
N THR A 256 -14.77 -0.40 17.91
CA THR A 256 -15.47 0.86 18.17
C THR A 256 -15.83 1.08 19.63
N GLU A 257 -16.11 0.01 20.38
CA GLU A 257 -16.51 0.08 21.79
C GLU A 257 -15.35 -0.29 22.72
N GLU A 258 -14.60 -1.35 22.36
CA GLU A 258 -13.47 -1.82 23.15
C GLU A 258 -12.15 -1.15 22.75
N GLU A 259 -12.11 -0.48 21.59
CA GLU A 259 -10.93 0.21 21.04
C GLU A 259 -9.67 -0.66 21.08
N ILE A 260 -9.81 -1.98 20.84
CA ILE A 260 -8.68 -2.92 20.98
C ILE A 260 -7.68 -2.73 19.85
N CYS A 261 -8.15 -2.53 18.62
CA CYS A 261 -7.31 -2.29 17.46
C CYS A 261 -7.88 -1.14 16.61
N ARG A 262 -7.08 -0.64 15.65
CA ARG A 262 -7.47 0.52 14.81
C ARG A 262 -8.61 0.23 13.85
N ALA A 263 -8.65 -0.97 13.27
CA ALA A 263 -9.68 -1.34 12.31
C ALA A 263 -9.99 -2.83 12.38
N GLY A 264 -11.23 -3.16 12.07
CA GLY A 264 -11.72 -4.53 11.97
C GLY A 264 -12.92 -4.56 11.04
N THR A 265 -12.98 -5.55 10.16
CA THR A 265 -13.98 -5.60 9.10
C THR A 265 -14.33 -7.03 8.76
N VAL A 266 -15.63 -7.30 8.59
CA VAL A 266 -16.13 -8.49 7.90
C VAL A 266 -16.41 -8.09 6.46
N GLY A 267 -15.52 -8.48 5.55
CA GLY A 267 -15.59 -8.09 4.14
C GLY A 267 -16.30 -9.09 3.25
N MET A 268 -16.46 -10.33 3.70
CA MET A 268 -17.03 -11.43 2.92
C MET A 268 -18.01 -12.24 3.77
N MET A 269 -19.14 -12.61 3.19
CA MET A 269 -20.09 -13.56 3.77
C MET A 269 -20.76 -14.38 2.67
N LYS A 270 -20.74 -15.71 2.82
CA LYS A 270 -21.40 -16.67 1.93
C LYS A 270 -22.37 -17.51 2.74
N VAL A 271 -23.66 -17.33 2.48
CA VAL A 271 -24.72 -18.12 3.09
C VAL A 271 -24.96 -19.35 2.22
N HIS A 272 -24.93 -20.55 2.81
CA HIS A 272 -25.21 -21.78 2.09
C HIS A 272 -26.72 -22.07 2.06
N SER A 273 -27.21 -22.61 0.95
CA SER A 273 -28.64 -22.72 0.55
C SER A 273 -29.29 -21.42 0.05
N ASP A 274 -28.92 -20.26 0.63
CA ASP A 274 -29.29 -18.90 0.20
C ASP A 274 -30.74 -18.73 -0.31
N THR A 275 -31.71 -19.18 0.50
CA THR A 275 -33.15 -19.16 0.17
C THR A 275 -34.00 -18.75 1.37
N PHE A 276 -35.09 -18.03 1.11
CA PHE A 276 -35.91 -17.36 2.13
C PHE A 276 -36.64 -18.31 3.09
N ASN A 277 -36.87 -19.57 2.68
CA ASN A 277 -37.71 -20.54 3.40
C ASN A 277 -36.91 -21.65 4.10
N VAL A 278 -35.58 -21.53 4.17
CA VAL A 278 -34.69 -22.48 4.84
C VAL A 278 -33.87 -21.74 5.89
N ILE A 279 -33.82 -22.28 7.10
CA ILE A 279 -32.90 -21.84 8.15
C ILE A 279 -31.47 -22.14 7.65
N PRO A 280 -30.56 -21.17 7.59
CA PRO A 280 -29.20 -21.44 7.11
C PRO A 280 -28.45 -22.42 8.01
N GLY A 281 -28.01 -23.53 7.42
CA GLY A 281 -27.21 -24.55 8.12
C GLY A 281 -25.71 -24.30 8.07
N GLN A 282 -25.23 -23.41 7.20
CA GLN A 282 -23.82 -23.03 7.14
C GLN A 282 -23.66 -21.60 6.62
N VAL A 283 -22.70 -20.87 7.18
CA VAL A 283 -22.20 -19.60 6.67
C VAL A 283 -20.68 -19.61 6.75
N ASP A 284 -20.01 -19.20 5.67
CA ASP A 284 -18.59 -18.90 5.70
C ASP A 284 -18.40 -17.38 5.60
N MET A 285 -17.55 -16.79 6.42
CA MET A 285 -17.27 -15.36 6.43
C MET A 285 -15.77 -15.09 6.48
N GLY A 286 -15.35 -14.01 5.83
CA GLY A 286 -13.98 -13.51 5.84
C GLY A 286 -13.90 -12.21 6.62
N MET A 287 -12.94 -12.12 7.53
CA MET A 287 -12.74 -10.94 8.36
C MET A 287 -11.27 -10.59 8.53
N GLU A 288 -11.00 -9.36 8.93
CA GLU A 288 -9.66 -8.91 9.26
C GLU A 288 -9.63 -7.93 10.45
N PHE A 289 -8.46 -7.85 11.09
CA PHE A 289 -8.07 -6.79 12.01
C PHE A 289 -6.78 -6.11 11.51
N ARG A 290 -6.64 -4.81 11.77
CA ARG A 290 -5.44 -4.02 11.44
C ARG A 290 -5.02 -3.13 12.59
N ASP A 291 -3.72 -3.08 12.85
CA ASP A 291 -3.11 -2.14 13.78
C ASP A 291 -1.64 -1.91 13.46
N VAL A 292 -1.05 -0.82 13.95
CA VAL A 292 0.40 -0.60 13.93
C VAL A 292 1.12 -1.35 15.05
N ASP A 293 0.37 -1.88 16.02
CA ASP A 293 0.87 -2.71 17.12
C ASP A 293 0.38 -4.16 16.99
N MET A 294 1.33 -5.08 16.80
CA MET A 294 1.05 -6.51 16.68
C MET A 294 0.30 -7.06 17.91
N SER A 295 0.62 -6.57 19.11
CA SER A 295 -0.01 -7.03 20.34
C SER A 295 -1.51 -6.72 20.37
N ARG A 296 -1.92 -5.60 19.75
CA ARG A 296 -3.33 -5.21 19.63
C ARG A 296 -4.10 -6.08 18.66
N MET A 297 -3.47 -6.52 17.57
CA MET A 297 -4.11 -7.49 16.64
C MET A 297 -4.27 -8.87 17.30
N VAL A 298 -3.25 -9.34 18.02
CA VAL A 298 -3.32 -10.60 18.80
C VAL A 298 -4.40 -10.51 19.88
N GLU A 299 -4.53 -9.36 20.54
CA GLU A 299 -5.57 -9.12 21.53
C GLU A 299 -6.97 -9.11 20.91
N ALA A 300 -7.14 -8.47 19.75
CA ALA A 300 -8.39 -8.44 19.00
C ALA A 300 -8.83 -9.85 18.58
N GLU A 301 -7.89 -10.66 18.08
CA GLU A 301 -8.14 -12.06 17.76
C GLU A 301 -8.58 -12.85 19.00
N ARG A 302 -7.83 -12.74 20.09
CA ARG A 302 -8.14 -13.44 21.35
C ARG A 302 -9.54 -13.07 21.85
N ARG A 303 -9.88 -11.78 21.81
CA ARG A 303 -11.20 -11.28 22.20
C ARG A 303 -12.30 -11.82 21.28
N PHE A 304 -12.08 -11.78 19.96
CA PHE A 304 -13.03 -12.30 18.98
C PHE A 304 -13.28 -13.80 19.16
N ARG A 305 -12.23 -14.61 19.35
CA ARG A 305 -12.35 -16.05 19.62
C ARG A 305 -13.15 -16.34 20.90
N SER A 306 -13.00 -15.51 21.94
CA SER A 306 -13.82 -15.62 23.16
C SER A 306 -15.30 -15.38 22.87
N ILE A 307 -15.63 -14.31 22.15
CA ILE A 307 -17.01 -13.99 21.78
C ILE A 307 -17.60 -15.09 20.87
N ALA A 308 -16.80 -15.63 19.94
CA ALA A 308 -17.21 -16.71 19.07
C ALA A 308 -17.58 -17.98 19.87
N ALA A 309 -16.80 -18.33 20.90
CA ALA A 309 -17.13 -19.45 21.78
C ALA A 309 -18.46 -19.24 22.52
N GLU A 310 -18.73 -18.03 23.02
CA GLU A 310 -20.00 -17.69 23.65
C GLU A 310 -21.18 -17.77 22.67
N VAL A 311 -21.01 -17.26 21.45
CA VAL A 311 -22.05 -17.34 20.40
C VAL A 311 -22.33 -18.77 19.98
N ALA A 312 -21.29 -19.61 19.88
CA ALA A 312 -21.41 -21.03 19.56
C ALA A 312 -22.26 -21.77 20.60
N ASP A 313 -21.98 -21.57 21.90
CA ASP A 313 -22.71 -22.18 23.00
C ASP A 313 -24.19 -21.74 23.03
N VAL A 314 -24.43 -20.43 23.02
CA VAL A 314 -25.80 -19.87 23.09
C VAL A 314 -26.65 -20.24 21.86
N SER A 315 -26.03 -20.34 20.69
CA SER A 315 -26.76 -20.59 19.43
C SER A 315 -26.78 -22.08 19.05
N GLY A 316 -26.09 -22.94 19.81
CA GLY A 316 -25.99 -24.37 19.53
C GLY A 316 -25.35 -24.70 18.17
N VAL A 317 -24.41 -23.87 17.71
CA VAL A 317 -23.71 -24.04 16.42
C VAL A 317 -22.24 -24.39 16.63
N GLU A 318 -21.58 -24.95 15.62
CA GLU A 318 -20.12 -25.12 15.57
C GLU A 318 -19.50 -23.93 14.85
N ILE A 319 -18.42 -23.36 15.42
CA ILE A 319 -17.69 -22.24 14.81
C ILE A 319 -16.21 -22.60 14.74
N SER A 320 -15.64 -22.57 13.54
CA SER A 320 -14.21 -22.74 13.29
C SER A 320 -13.61 -21.46 12.74
N ILE A 321 -12.49 -21.01 13.30
CA ILE A 321 -11.77 -19.81 12.88
C ILE A 321 -10.36 -20.20 12.47
N THR A 322 -10.05 -20.00 11.19
CA THR A 322 -8.76 -20.32 10.56
C THR A 322 -8.03 -19.03 10.24
N GLU A 323 -6.77 -18.91 10.67
CA GLU A 323 -5.88 -17.84 10.23
C GLU A 323 -5.47 -18.09 8.77
N VAL A 324 -5.67 -17.09 7.92
CA VAL A 324 -5.29 -17.12 6.51
C VAL A 324 -3.98 -16.39 6.29
N GLU A 325 -3.82 -15.23 6.93
CA GLU A 325 -2.66 -14.37 6.76
C GLU A 325 -2.41 -13.58 8.05
N MET A 326 -1.13 -13.44 8.42
CA MET A 326 -0.68 -12.60 9.51
C MET A 326 0.48 -11.72 9.04
N GLY A 327 0.15 -10.51 8.57
CA GLY A 327 1.10 -9.48 8.17
C GLY A 327 1.56 -8.65 9.37
N SER A 328 2.88 -8.53 9.54
CA SER A 328 3.46 -7.72 10.62
C SER A 328 3.32 -6.22 10.34
N PRO A 329 3.02 -5.39 11.35
CA PRO A 329 3.12 -3.95 11.23
C PRO A 329 4.55 -3.49 10.91
N CYS A 330 4.66 -2.35 10.23
CA CYS A 330 5.93 -1.73 9.92
C CYS A 330 5.99 -0.31 10.51
N PRO A 331 6.53 -0.14 11.73
CA PRO A 331 6.70 1.19 12.31
C PRO A 331 7.73 1.99 11.49
N ILE A 332 7.49 3.28 11.31
CA ILE A 332 8.44 4.20 10.68
C ILE A 332 9.41 4.72 11.74
N ASP A 333 10.71 4.75 11.43
CA ASP A 333 11.75 5.23 12.36
C ASP A 333 11.47 6.69 12.78
N GLY A 334 11.51 6.95 14.08
CA GLY A 334 11.21 8.28 14.64
C GLY A 334 12.11 9.39 14.09
N ARG A 335 13.37 9.10 13.77
CA ARG A 335 14.30 10.06 13.15
C ARG A 335 13.83 10.47 11.76
N ILE A 336 13.29 9.53 10.99
CA ILE A 336 12.76 9.82 9.64
C ILE A 336 11.46 10.63 9.75
N GLN A 337 10.60 10.30 10.72
CA GLN A 337 9.42 11.12 11.02
C GLN A 337 9.81 12.55 11.38
N ASP A 338 10.81 12.75 12.25
CA ASP A 338 11.31 14.07 12.65
C ASP A 338 11.85 14.86 11.46
N VAL A 339 12.55 14.20 10.53
CA VAL A 339 13.06 14.85 9.31
C VAL A 339 11.91 15.33 8.41
N ILE A 340 10.87 14.50 8.22
CA ILE A 340 9.70 14.86 7.42
C ILE A 340 8.89 15.99 8.11
N ALA A 341 8.78 15.94 9.43
CA ALA A 341 8.14 16.98 10.23
C ALA A 341 8.89 18.32 10.10
N GLN A 342 10.21 18.30 10.23
CA GLN A 342 11.04 19.48 10.05
C GLN A 342 10.93 20.02 8.62
N ALA A 343 10.97 19.15 7.61
CA ALA A 343 10.79 19.53 6.21
C ALA A 343 9.46 20.25 5.96
N SER A 344 8.36 19.74 6.55
CA SER A 344 7.03 20.34 6.47
C SER A 344 6.98 21.71 7.18
N THR A 345 7.58 21.81 8.37
CA THR A 345 7.68 23.06 9.13
C THR A 345 8.51 24.13 8.42
N ASP A 346 9.63 23.77 7.80
CA ASP A 346 10.48 24.67 7.01
C ASP A 346 9.75 25.25 5.79
N LEU A 347 8.74 24.54 5.28
CA LEU A 347 7.86 24.99 4.20
C LEU A 347 6.65 25.80 4.69
N GLY A 348 6.47 25.94 6.00
CA GLY A 348 5.29 26.59 6.60
C GLY A 348 4.01 25.78 6.48
N LEU A 349 4.11 24.46 6.28
CA LEU A 349 2.97 23.55 6.19
C LEU A 349 2.66 22.98 7.56
N SER A 350 1.38 23.02 7.97
CA SER A 350 0.93 22.23 9.12
C SER A 350 0.99 20.74 8.78
N HIS A 351 1.25 19.92 9.78
CA HIS A 351 1.38 18.48 9.64
C HIS A 351 0.86 17.77 10.88
N ASP A 352 0.54 16.49 10.73
CA ASP A 352 0.20 15.60 11.84
C ASP A 352 0.72 14.19 11.59
N ALA A 353 0.94 13.44 12.65
CA ALA A 353 1.36 12.05 12.58
C ALA A 353 0.15 11.11 12.49
N LEU A 354 0.14 10.23 11.49
CA LEU A 354 -0.93 9.25 11.29
C LEU A 354 -0.37 7.96 10.69
N PRO A 355 -0.95 6.79 10.98
CA PRO A 355 -0.50 5.56 10.32
C PRO A 355 -1.14 5.38 8.96
N SER A 356 -0.49 4.60 8.09
CA SER A 356 -1.12 4.11 6.88
C SER A 356 -1.98 2.87 7.18
N GLY A 357 -3.23 2.91 6.72
CA GLY A 357 -4.13 1.75 6.74
C GLY A 357 -3.90 0.77 5.57
N ALA A 358 -3.16 1.19 4.54
CA ALA A 358 -2.84 0.42 3.34
C ALA A 358 -1.38 -0.06 3.36
N GLY A 359 -1.10 -1.13 2.62
CA GLY A 359 0.28 -1.55 2.34
C GLY A 359 0.93 -0.59 1.35
N HIS A 360 2.25 -0.49 1.40
CA HIS A 360 3.06 0.30 0.45
C HIS A 360 4.44 -0.34 0.30
N ASP A 361 5.14 -0.03 -0.79
CA ASP A 361 6.51 -0.50 -1.03
C ASP A 361 7.48 -0.15 0.11
N ALA A 362 7.26 0.99 0.78
CA ALA A 362 7.97 1.38 2.00
C ALA A 362 8.01 0.28 3.08
N GLN A 363 6.97 -0.57 3.17
CA GLN A 363 6.90 -1.70 4.09
C GLN A 363 7.97 -2.75 3.78
N ALA A 364 8.14 -3.12 2.51
CA ALA A 364 9.18 -4.05 2.09
C ALA A 364 10.58 -3.43 2.24
N MET A 365 10.71 -2.15 1.86
CA MET A 365 11.97 -1.42 1.97
C MET A 365 12.47 -1.26 3.41
N ALA A 366 11.55 -1.23 4.40
CA ALA A 366 11.91 -1.16 5.81
C ALA A 366 12.71 -2.37 6.31
N ALA A 367 12.69 -3.51 5.58
CA ALA A 367 13.52 -4.66 5.90
C ALA A 367 15.02 -4.46 5.60
N ILE A 368 15.37 -3.49 4.74
CA ILE A 368 16.74 -3.27 4.25
C ILE A 368 17.28 -1.85 4.49
N THR A 369 16.42 -0.89 4.83
CA THR A 369 16.84 0.50 5.08
C THR A 369 15.87 1.22 6.02
N GLN A 370 16.22 2.44 6.44
CA GLN A 370 15.30 3.33 7.10
C GLN A 370 14.30 3.89 6.07
N SER A 371 13.05 3.43 6.13
CA SER A 371 11.97 3.93 5.28
C SER A 371 11.18 5.04 5.96
N GLY A 372 10.65 5.98 5.17
CA GLY A 372 9.71 7.01 5.61
C GLY A 372 8.65 7.28 4.57
N MET A 373 7.48 7.73 5.01
CA MET A 373 6.40 8.09 4.12
C MET A 373 5.79 9.46 4.44
N ILE A 374 5.39 10.15 3.37
CA ILE A 374 4.75 11.46 3.39
C ILE A 374 3.37 11.28 2.77
N PHE A 375 2.31 11.69 3.47
CA PHE A 375 0.95 11.68 2.95
C PHE A 375 0.46 13.07 2.56
N VAL A 376 -0.23 13.15 1.43
CA VAL A 376 -1.06 14.30 1.05
C VAL A 376 -2.55 13.93 1.10
N PRO A 377 -3.46 14.91 1.30
CA PRO A 377 -4.89 14.63 1.37
C PRO A 377 -5.46 13.93 0.13
N SER A 378 -6.34 12.96 0.37
CA SER A 378 -7.26 12.40 -0.64
C SER A 378 -8.65 13.01 -0.46
N ARG A 379 -9.23 13.62 -1.50
CA ARG A 379 -10.57 14.24 -1.40
C ARG A 379 -11.60 13.20 -0.97
N ASP A 380 -12.31 13.51 0.10
CA ASP A 380 -13.30 12.64 0.76
C ASP A 380 -12.76 11.26 1.20
N GLY A 381 -11.44 11.05 1.16
CA GLY A 381 -10.80 9.75 1.40
C GLY A 381 -11.10 8.70 0.34
N ILE A 382 -11.34 9.12 -0.91
CA ILE A 382 -11.59 8.21 -2.02
C ILE A 382 -10.26 7.81 -2.67
N SER A 383 -10.05 6.51 -2.83
CA SER A 383 -8.95 5.89 -3.58
C SER A 383 -9.40 4.55 -4.17
N HIS A 384 -8.57 3.91 -5.00
CA HIS A 384 -8.93 2.70 -5.78
C HIS A 384 -10.22 2.90 -6.59
N SER A 385 -10.41 4.13 -7.07
CA SER A 385 -11.66 4.59 -7.68
C SER A 385 -11.37 5.69 -8.71
N PRO A 386 -12.18 5.81 -9.78
CA PRO A 386 -12.04 6.87 -10.77
C PRO A 386 -12.26 8.27 -10.19
N GLU A 387 -12.94 8.35 -9.04
CA GLU A 387 -13.24 9.60 -8.34
C GLU A 387 -12.09 10.09 -7.44
N GLU A 388 -11.02 9.30 -7.32
CA GLU A 388 -9.79 9.66 -6.60
C GLU A 388 -9.26 11.01 -7.07
N PHE A 389 -9.03 11.89 -6.11
CA PHE A 389 -8.57 13.23 -6.43
C PHE A 389 -7.76 13.84 -5.30
N THR A 390 -6.57 14.32 -5.66
CA THR A 390 -5.76 15.21 -4.81
C THR A 390 -5.56 16.53 -5.56
N PRO A 391 -5.82 17.69 -4.92
CA PRO A 391 -5.61 18.99 -5.54
C PRO A 391 -4.17 19.19 -6.03
N PRO A 392 -3.94 19.86 -7.17
CA PRO A 392 -2.59 20.10 -7.71
C PRO A 392 -1.62 20.78 -6.73
N GLN A 393 -2.14 21.62 -5.83
CA GLN A 393 -1.35 22.29 -4.81
C GLN A 393 -0.88 21.30 -3.72
N ASP A 394 -1.70 20.32 -3.36
CA ASP A 394 -1.32 19.32 -2.36
C ASP A 394 -0.28 18.35 -2.92
N CYS A 395 -0.41 17.95 -4.19
CA CYS A 395 0.66 17.23 -4.89
C CYS A 395 1.99 18.01 -4.86
N ALA A 396 1.94 19.32 -5.10
CA ALA A 396 3.12 20.18 -5.06
C ALA A 396 3.68 20.34 -3.64
N ASN A 397 2.82 20.43 -2.62
CA ASN A 397 3.22 20.50 -1.22
C ASN A 397 3.97 19.21 -0.83
N GLY A 398 3.40 18.04 -1.12
CA GLY A 398 4.04 16.75 -0.88
C GLY A 398 5.41 16.61 -1.55
N ALA A 399 5.51 16.98 -2.83
CA ALA A 399 6.79 16.93 -3.55
C ALA A 399 7.83 17.94 -3.02
N ASN A 400 7.41 19.11 -2.55
CA ASN A 400 8.32 20.05 -1.86
C ASN A 400 8.79 19.50 -0.51
N THR A 401 7.91 18.85 0.25
CA THR A 401 8.27 18.19 1.51
C THR A 401 9.25 17.05 1.25
N LEU A 402 9.04 16.25 0.20
CA LEU A 402 9.97 15.20 -0.23
C LEU A 402 11.36 15.77 -0.58
N LEU A 403 11.42 16.86 -1.36
CA LEU A 403 12.66 17.57 -1.67
C LEU A 403 13.37 18.08 -0.40
N SER A 404 12.63 18.69 0.52
CA SER A 404 13.21 19.27 1.74
C SER A 404 13.71 18.16 2.68
N ALA A 405 12.94 17.10 2.88
CA ALA A 405 13.34 15.92 3.66
C ALA A 405 14.60 15.26 3.09
N LEU A 406 14.68 15.09 1.77
CA LEU A 406 15.89 14.62 1.10
C LEU A 406 17.11 15.50 1.42
N LEU A 407 16.98 16.82 1.32
CA LEU A 407 18.07 17.77 1.57
C LEU A 407 18.48 17.86 3.04
N LEU A 408 17.57 17.50 3.97
CA LEU A 408 17.90 17.34 5.38
C LEU A 408 18.69 16.05 5.61
N LEU A 409 18.24 14.91 5.06
CA LEU A 409 18.96 13.63 5.14
C LEU A 409 20.36 13.70 4.49
N ASP A 410 20.49 14.44 3.38
CA ASP A 410 21.77 14.56 2.68
C ASP A 410 22.88 15.21 3.53
N LYS A 411 22.51 15.99 4.56
CA LYS A 411 23.46 16.70 5.43
C LYS A 411 23.90 15.90 6.65
N GLY A 412 23.31 14.73 6.91
CA GLY A 412 23.55 13.88 8.08
C GLY A 412 22.36 13.79 9.02
#